data_AF-A0A6B3ER33-F1
#
_entry.id   AF-A0A6B3ER33-F1
#
_cell.length_a   1.000
_cell.length_b   1.000
_cell.length_c   1.000
_cell.angle_alpha   90.00
_cell.angle_beta   90.00
_cell.angle_gamma   90.00
#
_symmetry.space_group_name_H-M   'P 1'
#
loop_
_entity.id
_entity.type
_entity.pdbx_description
1 polymer ?
#
loop_
_entity_poly.entity_id
_entity_poly.type
_entity_poly.pdbx_seq_one_letter_code
_entity_poly.pdbx_strand_id
1 'polypeptide(L)' 'LPEAPPERLTDPLPADRPVRRADIEALRFPQTLRGYRMGDVDEALARLAAELAEREARIADLESALASRPARIAE' A
#
# COMPACT_ATOMS: atom_id res chain seq x y z
N LEU A 1 18.35 -33.08 -8.80
CA LEU A 1 17.20 -32.26 -9.23
C LEU A 1 17.67 -30.82 -9.32
N PRO A 2 17.25 -30.04 -10.34
CA PRO A 2 17.52 -28.61 -10.35
C PRO A 2 16.79 -27.94 -9.17
N GLU A 3 17.40 -26.90 -8.62
CA GLU A 3 16.83 -26.12 -7.52
C GLU A 3 15.55 -25.41 -8.00
N ALA A 4 14.48 -25.50 -7.20
CA ALA A 4 13.23 -24.84 -7.54
C ALA A 4 13.41 -23.32 -7.49
N PRO A 5 12.89 -22.56 -8.46
CA PRO A 5 12.98 -21.11 -8.43
C PRO A 5 12.31 -20.54 -7.16
N PRO A 6 12.81 -19.42 -6.62
CA PRO A 6 12.27 -18.84 -5.40
C PRO A 6 10.80 -18.47 -5.59
N GLU A 7 9.98 -18.83 -4.59
CA GLU A 7 8.57 -18.48 -4.57
C GLU A 7 8.41 -16.95 -4.55
N ARG A 8 7.62 -16.44 -5.50
CA ARG A 8 7.33 -15.02 -5.65
C ARG A 8 5.86 -14.75 -5.32
N LEU A 9 5.57 -13.50 -4.98
CA LEU A 9 4.20 -13.01 -4.86
C LEU A 9 3.47 -13.23 -6.18
N THR A 10 2.26 -13.79 -6.11
CA THR A 10 1.41 -14.00 -7.29
C THR A 10 0.91 -12.68 -7.86
N ASP A 11 0.50 -11.76 -6.99
CA ASP A 11 0.17 -10.37 -7.31
C ASP A 11 1.03 -9.44 -6.44
N PRO A 12 2.19 -9.00 -6.94
CA PRO A 12 3.03 -8.05 -6.23
C PRO A 12 2.40 -6.66 -6.21
N LEU A 13 2.84 -5.83 -5.25
CA LEU A 13 2.44 -4.43 -5.21
C LEU A 13 2.85 -3.70 -6.50
N PRO A 14 2.06 -2.70 -6.94
CA PRO A 14 2.38 -1.92 -8.13
C PRO A 14 3.73 -1.21 -7.97
N ALA A 15 4.54 -1.22 -9.02
CA ALA A 15 5.85 -0.56 -9.06
C ALA A 15 5.82 0.78 -9.80
N ASP A 16 4.77 1.02 -10.60
CA ASP A 16 4.61 2.14 -11.52
C ASP A 16 3.67 3.24 -10.97
N ARG A 17 2.98 2.96 -9.86
CA ARG A 17 2.09 3.90 -9.18
C ARG A 17 2.16 3.74 -7.66
N PRO A 18 1.71 4.75 -6.90
CA PRO A 18 1.54 4.61 -5.46
C PRO A 18 0.64 3.42 -5.10
N VAL A 19 1.03 2.73 -4.02
CA VAL A 19 0.26 1.65 -3.40
C VAL A 19 -0.99 2.23 -2.75
N ARG A 20 -2.12 1.58 -2.98
CA ARG A 20 -3.41 1.91 -2.38
C ARG A 20 -3.81 0.81 -1.40
N ARG A 21 -4.77 1.12 -0.54
CA ARG A 21 -5.38 0.16 0.39
C ARG A 21 -5.77 -1.17 -0.27
N ALA A 22 -6.44 -1.10 -1.43
CA ALA A 22 -6.90 -2.29 -2.15
C ALA A 22 -5.76 -3.20 -2.62
N ASP A 23 -4.58 -2.64 -2.92
CA ASP A 23 -3.41 -3.42 -3.33
C ASP A 23 -2.86 -4.25 -2.16
N ILE A 24 -2.90 -3.69 -0.95
CA ILE A 24 -2.50 -4.40 0.28
C ILE A 24 -3.49 -5.52 0.60
N GLU A 25 -4.80 -5.27 0.45
CA GLU A 25 -5.84 -6.27 0.69
C GLU A 25 -5.79 -7.44 -0.32
N ALA A 26 -5.33 -7.18 -1.54
CA ALA A 26 -5.13 -8.19 -2.59
C ALA A 26 -3.84 -9.01 -2.42
N LEU A 27 -2.88 -8.56 -1.60
CA LEU A 27 -1.56 -9.17 -1.48
C LEU A 27 -1.63 -10.62 -0.95
N ARG A 28 -0.89 -11.54 -1.58
CA ARG A 28 -0.81 -12.94 -1.17
C ARG A 28 0.64 -13.39 -1.03
N PHE A 29 1.02 -13.73 0.20
CA PHE A 29 2.36 -14.22 0.52
C PHE A 29 2.45 -15.74 0.34
N PRO A 30 3.53 -16.26 -0.29
CA PRO A 30 3.85 -17.67 -0.27
C PRO A 30 4.09 -18.17 1.16
N GLN A 31 3.71 -19.42 1.43
CA GLN A 31 3.94 -20.06 2.73
C GLN A 31 5.34 -20.66 2.78
N THR A 32 6.03 -20.50 3.91
CA THR A 32 7.37 -21.07 4.12
C THR A 32 7.43 -21.80 5.46
N LEU A 33 8.33 -22.80 5.57
CA LEU A 33 8.56 -23.59 6.78
C LEU A 33 8.99 -22.75 7.98
N ARG A 34 9.62 -21.59 7.74
CA ARG A 34 9.92 -20.59 8.77
C ARG A 34 9.50 -19.22 8.26
N GLY A 35 8.52 -18.63 8.93
CA GLY A 35 8.01 -17.30 8.62
C GLY A 35 7.31 -16.67 9.81
N TYR A 36 6.89 -15.43 9.63
CA TYR A 36 5.99 -14.78 10.56
C TYR A 36 4.64 -15.49 10.61
N ARG A 37 3.92 -15.36 11.73
CA ARG A 37 2.57 -15.91 11.84
C ARG A 37 1.65 -15.11 10.92
N MET A 38 0.88 -15.82 10.10
CA MET A 38 -0.03 -15.20 9.13
C MET A 38 -1.00 -14.23 9.80
N GLY A 39 -1.60 -14.60 10.93
CA GLY A 39 -2.51 -13.71 11.67
C GLY A 39 -1.86 -12.40 12.14
N ASP A 40 -0.64 -12.46 12.66
CA ASP A 40 0.08 -11.26 13.12
C ASP A 40 0.45 -10.35 11.93
N VAL A 41 0.81 -10.95 10.80
CA VAL A 41 1.09 -10.22 9.55
C VAL A 41 -0.19 -9.59 9.00
N ASP A 42 -1.29 -10.34 8.96
CA ASP A 42 -2.59 -9.87 8.46
C ASP A 42 -3.11 -8.71 9.32
N GLU A 43 -2.99 -8.80 10.66
CA GLU A 43 -3.36 -7.72 11.56
C GLU A 43 -2.52 -6.46 11.33
N ALA A 44 -1.19 -6.62 11.20
CA ALA A 44 -0.29 -5.51 10.93
C ALA A 44 -0.60 -4.86 9.57
N LEU A 45 -0.85 -5.66 8.53
CA LEU A 45 -1.21 -5.16 7.20
C LEU A 45 -2.57 -4.47 7.18
N ALA A 46 -3.57 -5.00 7.89
CA ALA A 46 -4.88 -4.37 8.01
C ALA A 46 -4.79 -2.99 8.67
N ARG A 47 -3.98 -2.86 9.74
CA ARG A 47 -3.71 -1.57 10.37
C ARG A 47 -3.02 -0.61 9.41
N LEU A 48 -1.93 -1.04 8.76
CA LEU A 48 -1.21 -0.20 7.80
C LEU A 48 -2.09 0.24 6.63
N ALA A 49 -2.95 -0.63 6.12
CA ALA A 49 -3.89 -0.32 5.06
C ALA A 49 -4.92 0.75 5.47
N ALA A 50 -5.39 0.71 6.73
CA ALA A 50 -6.25 1.75 7.29
C ALA A 50 -5.52 3.10 7.39
N GLU A 51 -4.32 3.11 7.98
CA GLU A 51 -3.57 4.36 8.12
C GLU A 51 -3.10 4.94 6.77
N LEU A 52 -2.90 4.10 5.74
CA LEU A 52 -2.61 4.55 4.39
C LEU A 52 -3.82 5.27 3.78
N ALA A 53 -5.01 4.69 3.90
CA ALA A 53 -6.24 5.31 3.41
C ALA A 53 -6.53 6.66 4.08
N GLU A 54 -6.28 6.78 5.39
CA GLU A 54 -6.38 8.06 6.11
C GLU A 54 -5.41 9.11 5.56
N ARG A 55 -4.17 8.71 5.26
CA ARG A 55 -3.17 9.61 4.67
C ARG A 55 -3.55 10.04 3.26
N GLU A 56 -4.06 9.13 2.44
CA GLU A 56 -4.55 9.44 1.08
C GLU A 56 -5.71 10.45 1.13
N ALA A 57 -6.69 10.24 2.02
CA ALA A 57 -7.80 11.17 2.19
C ALA A 57 -7.31 12.56 2.61
N ARG A 58 -6.39 12.62 3.58
CA ARG A 58 -5.80 13.88 4.04
C ARG A 58 -5.03 14.60 2.93
N ILE A 59 -4.31 13.86 2.08
CA ILE A 59 -3.61 14.45 0.93
C ILE A 59 -4.61 15.03 -0.06
N ALA A 60 -5.67 14.30 -0.41
CA ALA A 60 -6.71 14.77 -1.32
C ALA A 60 -7.41 16.05 -0.82
N ASP A 61 -7.68 16.13 0.49
CA ASP A 61 -8.24 17.31 1.13
C ASP A 61 -7.29 18.52 1.03
N LEU A 62 -6.00 18.29 1.30
CA LEU A 62 -4.98 19.35 1.21
C LEU A 62 -4.79 19.82 -0.23
N GLU A 63 -4.74 18.91 -1.21
CA GLU A 63 -4.64 19.24 -2.63
C GLU A 63 -5.85 20.05 -3.10
N SER A 64 -7.06 19.68 -2.66
CA SER A 64 -8.28 20.44 -2.94
C SER A 64 -8.27 21.84 -2.32
N ALA A 65 -7.75 21.97 -1.09
CA ALA A 65 -7.58 23.26 -0.42
C ALA A 65 -6.53 24.15 -1.10
N LEU A 66 -5.47 23.55 -1.67
CA LEU A 66 -4.47 24.26 -2.45
C LEU A 66 -5.03 24.70 -3.81
N ALA A 67 -5.75 23.83 -4.50
CA ALA A 67 -6.38 24.12 -5.80
C ALA A 67 -7.46 25.20 -5.70
N SER A 68 -8.17 25.27 -4.57
CA SER A 68 -9.18 26.29 -4.30
C SER A 68 -8.60 27.63 -3.78
N ARG A 69 -7.29 27.70 -3.50
CA ARG A 69 -6.63 28.95 -3.12
C ARG A 69 -6.56 29.85 -4.38
N PRO A 70 -7.20 31.03 -4.41
CA PRO A 70 -6.99 31.96 -5.51
C PRO A 70 -5.51 32.33 -5.56
N ALA A 71 -4.95 32.50 -6.76
CA ALA A 71 -3.60 32.98 -7.01
C ALA A 71 -3.43 34.40 -6.41
N ARG A 72 -3.26 34.50 -5.09
CA ARG A 72 -2.78 35.71 -4.44
C ARG A 72 -1.27 35.71 -4.63
N ILE A 73 -0.85 36.23 -5.78
CA ILE A 73 0.27 37.15 -6.00
C ILE A 73 0.42 37.30 -7.52
N ALA A 74 -0.13 38.39 -8.03
CA ALA A 74 0.40 39.13 -9.15
C ALA A 74 -0.04 40.60 -8.93
N GLU A 75 0.64 41.26 -8.01
CA GLU A 75 0.75 42.72 -7.95
C GLU A 75 2.23 43.06 -7.75
#